data_AF-A0A2H6NIP3-F1
#
_entry.id   AF-A0A2H6NIP3-F1
#
_cell.length_a   1.000
_cell.length_b   1.000
_cell.length_c   1.000
_cell.angle_alpha   90.00
_cell.angle_beta   90.00
_cell.angle_gamma   90.00
#
_symmetry.space_group_name_H-M   'P 1'
#
loop_
_entity.id
_entity.type
_entity.pdbx_description
1 polymer ?
#
loop_
_entity_poly.entity_id
_entity_poly.type
_entity_poly.pdbx_seq_one_letter_code
_entity_poly.pdbx_strand_id
1 'polypeptide(L)'
;ALLQKIEHDINDTILHIGYRGLAVVDWECWRPLWIRNWDSMKIYQYKSIKLVKERHPDWPADKVIEVAQLEFQQSAWAFMEQTLARSETLRPKGFWGFYGFPNCYNNQFQYSNYTGECPEIEKQRNNKLYWLWNQSRALYPSIYLPQIIRLTHKSFEFARHRIQEAFRVLKWTQNDIPVLPYTTIVYEFTHNFLTQEDLVHTIGESASQGTAGVILWGSTNFSKSREACLEVKEYVDTLL
;
A
#
# COMPACT_ATOMS: atom_id res chain seq x y z
N ALA A 1 2.82 21.94 12.87
CA ALA A 1 1.83 20.91 13.23
C ALA A 1 2.22 19.52 12.73
N LEU A 2 2.05 19.18 11.44
CA LEU A 2 2.33 17.82 10.93
C LEU A 2 3.77 17.34 11.21
N LEU A 3 4.79 18.09 10.78
CA LEU A 3 6.19 17.67 10.94
C LEU A 3 6.61 17.51 12.41
N GLN A 4 6.09 18.36 13.28
CA GLN A 4 6.32 18.28 14.73
C GLN A 4 5.70 17.00 15.30
N LYS A 5 4.48 16.65 14.85
CA LYS A 5 3.81 15.41 15.27
C LYS A 5 4.58 14.18 14.77
N ILE A 6 5.01 14.16 13.52
CA ILE A 6 5.84 13.08 12.94
C ILE A 6 7.14 12.90 13.73
N GLU A 7 7.82 14.00 14.06
CA GLU A 7 9.06 13.94 14.81
C GLU A 7 8.86 13.39 16.23
N HIS A 8 7.81 13.83 16.91
CA HIS A 8 7.44 13.31 18.22
C HIS A 8 7.13 11.81 18.15
N ASP A 9 6.27 11.38 17.21
CA ASP A 9 5.86 9.99 17.06
C ASP A 9 7.04 9.06 16.74
N ILE A 10 7.97 9.49 15.89
CA ILE A 10 9.17 8.72 15.56
C ILE A 10 10.12 8.63 16.75
N ASN A 11 10.30 9.73 17.49
CA ASN A 11 11.17 9.72 18.66
C ASN A 11 10.62 8.85 19.79
N ASP A 12 9.31 8.74 19.92
CA ASP A 12 8.66 7.90 20.92
C ASP A 12 8.58 6.42 20.49
N THR A 13 8.46 6.14 19.19
CA THR A 13 8.26 4.77 18.66
C THR A 13 9.58 4.09 18.29
N ILE A 14 10.49 4.80 17.62
CA ILE A 14 11.76 4.25 17.12
C ILE A 14 12.91 4.90 17.89
N LEU A 15 13.17 4.43 19.11
CA LEU A 15 14.11 5.07 20.04
C LEU A 15 15.55 5.16 19.50
N HIS A 16 15.99 4.16 18.74
CA HIS A 16 17.37 4.08 18.26
C HIS A 16 17.57 4.88 16.96
N ILE A 17 18.35 5.97 17.01
CA ILE A 17 18.63 6.84 15.85
C ILE A 17 19.23 6.06 14.67
N GLY A 18 20.11 5.10 14.96
CA GLY A 18 20.72 4.23 13.95
C GLY A 18 19.87 3.06 13.49
N TYR A 19 18.54 3.09 13.70
CA TYR A 19 17.60 2.03 13.29
C TYR A 19 17.78 1.67 11.81
N ARG A 20 17.88 0.37 11.52
CA ARG A 20 18.13 -0.18 10.17
C ARG A 20 17.07 -1.19 9.72
N GLY A 21 15.90 -1.17 10.35
CA GLY A 21 14.80 -2.08 10.04
C GLY A 21 13.77 -1.47 9.08
N LEU A 22 12.68 -2.22 8.89
CA LEU A 22 11.53 -1.81 8.09
C LEU A 22 10.77 -0.69 8.78
N ALA A 23 10.52 0.42 8.09
CA ALA A 23 9.85 1.58 8.64
C ALA A 23 8.62 1.91 7.78
N VAL A 24 7.51 1.27 8.10
CA VAL A 24 6.31 1.27 7.26
C VAL A 24 5.34 2.33 7.76
N VAL A 25 4.97 3.28 6.90
CA VAL A 25 3.91 4.25 7.18
C VAL A 25 2.59 3.68 6.66
N ASP A 26 1.70 3.33 7.58
CA ASP A 26 0.39 2.79 7.25
C ASP A 26 -0.65 3.91 7.12
N TRP A 27 -0.80 4.43 5.90
CA TRP A 27 -1.73 5.51 5.59
C TRP A 27 -2.76 5.10 4.55
N GLU A 28 -3.95 4.71 5.03
CA GLU A 28 -5.01 4.17 4.18
C GLU A 28 -6.22 5.09 4.00
N CYS A 29 -6.26 6.22 4.71
CA CYS A 29 -7.44 7.09 4.75
C CYS A 29 -7.82 7.66 3.38
N TRP A 30 -6.85 8.08 2.57
CA TRP A 30 -7.04 8.61 1.23
C TRP A 30 -5.89 8.17 0.30
N ARG A 31 -6.01 8.45 -1.01
CA ARG A 31 -4.97 8.19 -1.99
C ARG A 31 -4.47 9.51 -2.60
N PRO A 32 -3.16 9.65 -2.90
CA PRO A 32 -2.59 10.91 -3.35
C PRO A 32 -3.08 11.35 -4.74
N LEU A 33 -3.62 10.43 -5.54
CA LEU A 33 -4.29 10.76 -6.79
C LEU A 33 -5.78 10.89 -6.56
N TRP A 34 -6.34 12.05 -6.91
CA TRP A 34 -7.76 12.39 -6.75
C TRP A 34 -8.67 11.25 -7.20
N ILE A 35 -8.41 10.75 -8.42
CA ILE A 35 -9.24 9.74 -9.08
C ILE A 35 -9.29 8.39 -8.34
N ARG A 36 -8.33 8.10 -7.44
CA ARG A 36 -8.28 6.86 -6.65
C ARG A 36 -9.06 6.95 -5.32
N ASN A 37 -9.69 8.09 -5.04
CA ASN A 37 -10.52 8.29 -3.85
C ASN A 37 -11.99 7.98 -4.15
N TRP A 38 -12.27 6.75 -4.58
CA TRP A 38 -13.62 6.24 -4.84
C TRP A 38 -14.22 5.54 -3.61
N ASP A 39 -15.44 5.02 -3.76
CA ASP A 39 -16.20 4.35 -2.70
C ASP A 39 -16.25 5.16 -1.40
N SER A 40 -15.85 4.58 -0.27
CA SER A 40 -15.82 5.24 1.04
C SER A 40 -14.89 6.46 1.07
N MET A 41 -13.89 6.53 0.19
CA MET A 41 -12.97 7.67 0.08
C MET A 41 -13.55 8.85 -0.73
N LYS A 42 -14.74 8.73 -1.34
CA LYS A 42 -15.39 9.87 -2.03
C LYS A 42 -15.63 11.07 -1.12
N ILE A 43 -15.70 10.85 0.19
CA ILE A 43 -15.82 11.93 1.17
C ILE A 43 -14.70 12.97 1.03
N TYR A 44 -13.46 12.56 0.72
CA TYR A 44 -12.34 13.51 0.55
C TYR A 44 -12.55 14.40 -0.68
N GLN A 45 -13.11 13.85 -1.76
CA GLN A 45 -13.45 14.64 -2.93
C GLN A 45 -14.56 15.65 -2.60
N TYR A 46 -15.65 15.19 -1.96
CA TYR A 46 -16.76 16.07 -1.59
C TYR A 46 -16.36 17.18 -0.63
N LYS A 47 -15.54 16.88 0.38
CA LYS A 47 -15.06 17.89 1.34
C LYS A 47 -14.13 18.90 0.67
N SER A 48 -13.26 18.46 -0.26
CA SER A 48 -12.40 19.36 -1.03
C SER A 48 -13.22 20.31 -1.92
N ILE A 49 -14.22 19.78 -2.64
CA ILE A 49 -15.14 20.59 -3.46
C ILE A 49 -15.90 21.60 -2.59
N LYS A 50 -16.44 21.15 -1.46
CA LYS A 50 -17.17 22.02 -0.52
C LYS A 50 -16.28 23.17 -0.01
N LEU A 51 -15.03 22.88 0.36
CA LEU A 51 -14.08 23.88 0.85
C LEU A 51 -13.75 24.95 -0.21
N VAL A 52 -13.58 24.55 -1.47
CA VAL A 52 -13.38 25.51 -2.57
C VAL A 52 -14.65 26.33 -2.82
N LYS A 53 -15.83 25.69 -2.79
CA LYS A 53 -17.11 26.38 -3.00
C LYS A 53 -17.42 27.39 -1.90
N GLU A 54 -17.09 27.10 -0.64
CA GLU A 54 -17.24 28.02 0.48
C GLU A 54 -16.34 29.26 0.33
N ARG A 55 -15.10 29.09 -0.17
CA ARG A 55 -14.20 30.22 -0.47
C ARG A 55 -14.59 30.99 -1.72
N HIS A 56 -15.25 30.34 -2.68
CA HIS A 56 -15.64 30.92 -3.96
C HIS A 56 -17.11 30.61 -4.32
N PRO A 57 -18.10 31.24 -3.65
CA PRO A 57 -19.52 30.93 -3.84
C PRO A 57 -20.04 31.16 -5.26
N ASP A 58 -19.45 32.11 -6.00
CA ASP A 58 -19.92 32.50 -7.33
C ASP A 58 -19.22 31.75 -8.47
N TRP A 59 -18.24 30.89 -8.18
CA TRP A 59 -17.55 30.14 -9.23
C TRP A 59 -18.43 29.04 -9.85
N PRO A 60 -18.28 28.78 -11.16
CA PRO A 60 -18.95 27.69 -11.83
C PRO A 60 -18.42 26.34 -11.32
N ALA A 61 -19.27 25.30 -11.38
CA ALA A 61 -19.03 24.03 -10.72
C ALA A 61 -17.80 23.27 -11.24
N ASP A 62 -17.56 23.33 -12.55
CA ASP A 62 -16.39 22.77 -13.23
C ASP A 62 -15.08 23.35 -12.69
N LYS A 63 -15.00 24.68 -12.57
CA LYS A 63 -13.83 25.37 -12.01
C LYS A 63 -13.61 25.01 -10.54
N VAL A 64 -14.68 24.90 -9.75
CA VAL A 64 -14.59 24.47 -8.34
C VAL A 64 -14.01 23.06 -8.24
N ILE A 65 -14.46 22.12 -9.09
CA ILE A 65 -13.97 20.74 -9.10
C ILE A 65 -12.50 20.69 -9.53
N GLU A 66 -12.12 21.43 -10.57
CA GLU A 66 -10.73 21.50 -11.05
C GLU A 66 -9.78 21.99 -9.95
N VAL A 67 -10.14 23.09 -9.28
CA VAL A 67 -9.32 23.65 -8.20
C VAL A 67 -9.28 22.72 -6.99
N ALA A 68 -10.40 22.09 -6.63
CA ALA A 68 -10.43 21.12 -5.52
C ALA A 68 -9.53 19.92 -5.79
N GLN A 69 -9.53 19.41 -7.03
CA GLN A 69 -8.64 18.34 -7.44
C GLN A 69 -7.17 18.76 -7.36
N LEU A 70 -6.83 19.96 -7.84
CA LEU A 70 -5.47 20.49 -7.80
C LEU A 70 -4.96 20.64 -6.37
N GLU A 71 -5.71 21.35 -5.52
CA GLU A 71 -5.33 21.60 -4.13
C GLU A 71 -5.22 20.31 -3.31
N PHE A 72 -6.14 19.35 -3.52
CA PHE A 72 -6.09 18.06 -2.84
C PHE A 72 -4.81 17.30 -3.20
N GLN A 73 -4.48 17.17 -4.49
CA GLN A 73 -3.30 16.39 -4.91
C GLN A 73 -1.99 17.09 -4.51
N GLN A 74 -1.93 18.42 -4.58
CA GLN A 74 -0.77 19.18 -4.10
C GLN A 74 -0.56 18.97 -2.59
N SER A 75 -1.64 19.03 -1.81
CA SER A 75 -1.58 18.81 -0.36
C SER A 75 -1.23 17.36 -0.02
N ALA A 76 -1.79 16.39 -0.75
CA ALA A 76 -1.52 14.97 -0.55
C ALA A 76 -0.07 14.61 -0.89
N TRP A 77 0.47 15.15 -2.00
CA TRP A 77 1.90 15.05 -2.33
C TRP A 77 2.73 15.61 -1.19
N ALA A 78 2.56 16.89 -0.85
CA ALA A 78 3.36 17.56 0.16
C ALA A 78 3.33 16.80 1.50
N PHE A 79 2.15 16.32 1.91
CA PHE A 79 1.99 15.52 3.12
C PHE A 79 2.83 14.24 3.09
N MET A 80 2.66 13.42 2.05
CA MET A 80 3.32 12.10 1.97
C MET A 80 4.83 12.23 1.77
N GLU A 81 5.27 13.14 0.89
CA GLU A 81 6.69 13.39 0.61
C GLU A 81 7.40 13.92 1.85
N GLN A 82 6.87 14.97 2.49
CA GLN A 82 7.49 15.53 3.69
C GLN A 82 7.48 14.54 4.85
N THR A 83 6.49 13.64 4.92
CA THR A 83 6.48 12.57 5.91
C THR A 83 7.70 11.67 5.72
N LEU A 84 7.90 11.10 4.53
CA LEU A 84 9.07 10.24 4.28
C LEU A 84 10.39 11.00 4.43
N ALA A 85 10.48 12.23 3.91
CA ALA A 85 11.71 13.04 4.01
C ALA A 85 12.08 13.37 5.46
N ARG A 86 11.09 13.72 6.30
CA ARG A 86 11.33 13.98 7.73
C ARG A 86 11.69 12.69 8.46
N SER A 87 11.00 11.60 8.17
CA SER A 87 11.27 10.29 8.76
C SER A 87 12.67 9.78 8.44
N GLU A 88 13.12 9.94 7.19
CA GLU A 88 14.48 9.61 6.77
C GLU A 88 15.50 10.51 7.45
N THR A 89 15.25 11.81 7.59
CA THR A 89 16.16 12.71 8.32
C THR A 89 16.37 12.26 9.77
N LEU A 90 15.30 11.80 10.43
CA LEU A 90 15.35 11.34 11.83
C LEU A 90 15.95 9.94 11.98
N ARG A 91 15.66 9.03 11.04
CA ARG A 91 16.13 7.64 11.03
C ARG A 91 16.68 7.29 9.64
N PRO A 92 17.89 7.76 9.30
CA PRO A 92 18.43 7.72 7.92
C PRO A 92 18.78 6.33 7.41
N LYS A 93 18.73 5.31 8.27
CA LYS A 93 18.98 3.91 7.88
C LYS A 93 17.71 3.06 7.87
N GLY A 94 16.56 3.63 8.24
CA GLY A 94 15.27 2.96 8.14
C GLY A 94 14.89 2.75 6.68
N PHE A 95 14.28 1.61 6.38
CA PHE A 95 13.66 1.34 5.09
C PHE A 95 12.27 1.97 5.09
N TRP A 96 12.19 3.26 4.81
CA TRP A 96 10.95 4.03 4.83
C TRP A 96 10.11 3.84 3.56
N GLY A 97 8.82 3.61 3.73
CA GLY A 97 7.87 3.50 2.63
C GLY A 97 6.43 3.42 3.11
N PHE A 98 5.48 3.67 2.23
CA PHE A 98 4.06 3.55 2.55
C PHE A 98 3.55 2.13 2.28
N TYR A 99 2.78 1.59 3.22
CA TYR A 99 2.05 0.34 3.02
C TYR A 99 1.08 0.46 1.83
N GLY A 100 1.01 -0.61 1.02
CA GLY A 100 0.08 -0.74 -0.10
C GLY A 100 0.54 -0.04 -1.39
N PHE A 101 1.77 0.50 -1.44
CA PHE A 101 2.31 1.20 -2.59
C PHE A 101 3.50 0.46 -3.25
N PRO A 102 3.52 0.35 -4.60
CA PRO A 102 2.43 0.71 -5.52
C PRO A 102 1.25 -0.26 -5.42
N ASN A 103 0.09 0.18 -5.92
CA ASN A 103 -1.07 -0.69 -6.12
C ASN A 103 -1.31 -0.86 -7.63
N CYS A 104 -1.58 -2.11 -8.01
CA CYS A 104 -1.81 -2.55 -9.38
C CYS A 104 -3.28 -2.43 -9.82
N TYR A 105 -4.23 -2.47 -8.85
CA TYR A 105 -5.68 -2.45 -9.08
C TYR A 105 -6.18 -3.50 -10.10
N ASN A 106 -5.53 -4.66 -10.14
CA ASN A 106 -5.85 -5.83 -10.94
C ASN A 106 -6.94 -6.72 -10.30
N ASN A 107 -8.03 -6.12 -9.82
CA ASN A 107 -9.05 -6.80 -9.02
C ASN A 107 -10.24 -7.33 -9.86
N GLN A 108 -10.16 -7.29 -11.19
CA GLN A 108 -11.31 -7.60 -12.06
C GLN A 108 -11.47 -9.11 -12.31
N PHE A 109 -11.52 -9.89 -11.23
CA PHE A 109 -11.54 -11.35 -11.24
C PHE A 109 -12.75 -11.95 -11.96
N GLN A 110 -13.83 -11.18 -12.11
CA GLN A 110 -15.05 -11.61 -12.79
C GLN A 110 -14.89 -11.85 -14.29
N TYR A 111 -13.84 -11.29 -14.91
CA TYR A 111 -13.61 -11.49 -16.34
C TYR A 111 -12.98 -12.86 -16.62
N SER A 112 -13.43 -13.51 -17.69
CA SER A 112 -12.93 -14.82 -18.13
C SER A 112 -11.49 -14.74 -18.65
N ASN A 113 -11.10 -13.61 -19.25
CA ASN A 113 -9.77 -13.33 -19.75
C ASN A 113 -8.87 -12.61 -18.72
N TYR A 114 -9.07 -12.85 -17.42
CA TYR A 114 -8.26 -12.26 -16.38
C TYR A 114 -6.80 -12.72 -16.48
N THR A 115 -5.89 -11.80 -16.77
CA THR A 115 -4.44 -12.05 -16.87
C THR A 115 -3.67 -11.67 -15.61
N GLY A 116 -4.30 -10.98 -14.66
CA GLY A 116 -3.62 -10.39 -13.51
C GLY A 116 -2.84 -9.12 -13.80
N GLU A 117 -2.63 -8.74 -15.07
CA GLU A 117 -1.88 -7.53 -15.42
C GLU A 117 -2.50 -6.27 -14.80
N CYS A 118 -1.63 -5.36 -14.37
CA CYS A 118 -2.08 -4.03 -13.96
C CYS A 118 -2.66 -3.30 -15.17
N PRO A 119 -3.89 -2.76 -15.09
CA PRO A 119 -4.45 -1.98 -16.17
C PRO A 119 -3.50 -0.87 -16.62
N GLU A 120 -3.39 -0.61 -17.93
CA GLU A 120 -2.44 0.37 -18.46
C GLU A 120 -2.62 1.77 -17.84
N ILE A 121 -3.87 2.17 -17.61
CA ILE A 121 -4.19 3.41 -16.92
C ILE A 121 -3.65 3.47 -15.49
N GLU A 122 -3.54 2.34 -14.80
CA GLU A 122 -3.00 2.27 -13.43
C GLU A 122 -1.48 2.35 -13.42
N LYS A 123 -0.81 1.74 -14.40
CA LYS A 123 0.62 1.95 -14.63
C LYS A 123 0.92 3.42 -14.90
N GLN A 124 0.15 4.08 -15.76
CA GLN A 124 0.27 5.52 -16.02
C GLN A 124 0.02 6.37 -14.77
N ARG A 125 -0.97 6.01 -13.94
CA ARG A 125 -1.22 6.67 -12.66
C ARG A 125 -0.06 6.48 -11.69
N ASN A 126 0.52 5.28 -11.61
CA ASN A 126 1.72 5.04 -10.82
C ASN A 126 2.93 5.84 -11.35
N ASN A 127 3.04 6.09 -12.66
CA ASN A 127 4.09 6.98 -13.19
C ASN A 127 3.94 8.43 -12.67
N LYS A 128 2.72 8.90 -12.43
CA LYS A 128 2.46 10.25 -11.85
C LYS A 128 2.87 10.35 -10.39
N LEU A 129 3.16 9.23 -9.73
CA LEU A 129 3.66 9.15 -8.35
C LEU A 129 5.18 9.02 -8.29
N TYR A 130 5.91 9.40 -9.34
CA TYR A 130 7.38 9.31 -9.38
C TYR A 130 8.06 9.93 -8.15
N TRP A 131 7.51 11.02 -7.62
CA TRP A 131 7.99 11.70 -6.42
C TRP A 131 7.94 10.81 -5.18
N LEU A 132 6.92 9.96 -5.06
CA LEU A 132 6.77 9.02 -3.95
C LEU A 132 7.83 7.93 -4.03
N TRP A 133 8.07 7.40 -5.23
CA TRP A 133 9.10 6.38 -5.48
C TRP A 133 10.49 6.94 -5.19
N ASN A 134 10.77 8.14 -5.70
CA ASN A 134 12.02 8.87 -5.48
C ASN A 134 12.33 9.10 -4.00
N GLN A 135 11.31 9.37 -3.18
CA GLN A 135 11.46 9.60 -1.74
C GLN A 135 11.41 8.31 -0.88
N SER A 136 11.05 7.16 -1.47
CA SER A 136 10.96 5.89 -0.76
C SER A 136 12.32 5.22 -0.62
N ARG A 137 12.50 4.49 0.49
CA ARG A 137 13.68 3.62 0.74
C ARG A 137 13.33 2.14 0.80
N ALA A 138 12.06 1.79 0.65
CA ALA A 138 11.55 0.45 0.37
C ALA A 138 10.13 0.54 -0.22
N LEU A 139 9.71 -0.48 -0.97
CA LEU A 139 8.34 -0.59 -1.48
C LEU A 139 7.59 -1.72 -0.78
N TYR A 140 6.33 -1.45 -0.42
CA TYR A 140 5.49 -2.33 0.39
C TYR A 140 4.16 -2.62 -0.31
N PRO A 141 4.15 -3.23 -1.52
CA PRO A 141 2.90 -3.56 -2.19
C PRO A 141 2.11 -4.60 -1.38
N SER A 142 0.79 -4.44 -1.27
CA SER A 142 -0.06 -5.47 -0.66
C SER A 142 -0.45 -6.51 -1.71
N ILE A 143 -0.30 -7.79 -1.40
CA ILE A 143 -0.68 -8.95 -2.21
C ILE A 143 -1.65 -9.89 -1.46
N TYR A 144 -2.44 -9.34 -0.54
CA TYR A 144 -3.49 -10.11 0.15
C TYR A 144 -4.45 -10.72 -0.86
N LEU A 145 -4.68 -12.04 -0.75
CA LEU A 145 -5.53 -12.77 -1.68
C LEU A 145 -7.01 -12.64 -1.27
N PRO A 146 -7.87 -12.12 -2.15
CA PRO A 146 -9.32 -12.17 -1.93
C PRO A 146 -9.83 -13.61 -1.94
N GLN A 147 -10.81 -13.93 -1.09
CA GLN A 147 -11.38 -15.28 -1.01
C GLN A 147 -11.96 -15.80 -2.35
N ILE A 148 -12.40 -14.91 -3.25
CA ILE A 148 -13.00 -15.27 -4.54
C ILE A 148 -12.01 -15.95 -5.51
N ILE A 149 -10.70 -15.76 -5.33
CA ILE A 149 -9.66 -16.36 -6.18
C ILE A 149 -8.93 -17.54 -5.50
N ARG A 150 -9.40 -17.96 -4.33
CA ARG A 150 -8.88 -19.13 -3.60
C ARG A 150 -8.81 -20.36 -4.49
N LEU A 151 -7.67 -21.06 -4.48
CA LEU A 151 -7.45 -22.29 -5.25
C LEU A 151 -7.72 -22.13 -6.75
N THR A 152 -7.43 -20.95 -7.31
CA THR A 152 -7.47 -20.71 -8.74
C THR A 152 -6.14 -20.15 -9.21
N HIS A 153 -5.79 -20.37 -10.47
CA HIS A 153 -4.59 -19.76 -11.08
C HIS A 153 -4.60 -18.22 -11.02
N LYS A 154 -5.76 -17.59 -10.74
CA LYS A 154 -5.87 -16.13 -10.61
C LYS A 154 -5.11 -15.61 -9.39
N SER A 155 -4.90 -16.40 -8.33
CA SER A 155 -4.12 -15.98 -7.16
C SER A 155 -2.65 -15.77 -7.51
N PHE A 156 -2.06 -16.69 -8.30
CA PHE A 156 -0.73 -16.55 -8.87
C PHE A 156 -0.61 -15.28 -9.72
N GLU A 157 -1.48 -15.11 -10.72
CA GLU A 157 -1.41 -13.96 -11.62
C GLU A 157 -1.64 -12.62 -10.91
N PHE A 158 -2.51 -12.62 -9.89
CA PHE A 158 -2.77 -11.45 -9.06
C PHE A 158 -1.53 -11.00 -8.29
N ALA A 159 -0.86 -11.91 -7.58
CA ALA A 159 0.34 -11.60 -6.80
C ALA A 159 1.51 -11.24 -7.73
N ARG A 160 1.71 -12.04 -8.78
CA ARG A 160 2.80 -11.87 -9.76
C ARG A 160 2.86 -10.46 -10.30
N HIS A 161 1.77 -9.94 -10.83
CA HIS A 161 1.76 -8.62 -11.48
C HIS A 161 1.83 -7.45 -10.49
N ARG A 162 1.38 -7.64 -9.25
CA ARG A 162 1.55 -6.63 -8.18
C ARG A 162 3.00 -6.48 -7.78
N ILE A 163 3.73 -7.60 -7.69
CA ILE A 163 5.16 -7.61 -7.43
C ILE A 163 5.92 -6.99 -8.61
N GLN A 164 5.59 -7.38 -9.85
CA GLN A 164 6.20 -6.79 -11.05
C GLN A 164 5.99 -5.28 -11.15
N GLU A 165 4.82 -4.78 -10.75
CA GLU A 165 4.56 -3.33 -10.73
C GLU A 165 5.45 -2.60 -9.72
N ALA A 166 5.72 -3.20 -8.56
CA ALA A 166 6.68 -2.66 -7.60
C ALA A 166 8.08 -2.58 -8.21
N PHE A 167 8.56 -3.62 -8.88
CA PHE A 167 9.83 -3.58 -9.59
C PHE A 167 9.84 -2.57 -10.74
N ARG A 168 8.74 -2.44 -11.50
CA ARG A 168 8.64 -1.50 -12.63
C ARG A 168 8.81 -0.05 -12.19
N VAL A 169 8.30 0.33 -11.01
CA VAL A 169 8.41 1.71 -10.51
C VAL A 169 9.77 2.03 -9.88
N LEU A 170 10.63 1.03 -9.63
CA LEU A 170 11.99 1.25 -9.10
C LEU A 170 12.84 2.14 -10.01
N LYS A 171 12.53 2.25 -11.31
CA LYS A 171 13.26 3.15 -12.22
C LYS A 171 13.19 4.65 -11.83
N TRP A 172 12.32 5.03 -10.90
CA TRP A 172 12.20 6.39 -10.36
C TRP A 172 12.81 6.54 -8.96
N THR A 173 13.39 5.48 -8.38
CA THR A 173 14.05 5.55 -7.07
C THR A 173 15.48 6.06 -7.25
N GLN A 174 16.03 6.73 -6.22
CA GLN A 174 17.41 7.24 -6.30
C GLN A 174 18.47 6.15 -6.15
N ASN A 175 18.12 5.07 -5.47
CA ASN A 175 18.98 3.94 -5.17
C ASN A 175 18.22 2.64 -5.41
N ASP A 176 18.95 1.53 -5.47
CA ASP A 176 18.36 0.20 -5.39
C ASP A 176 17.76 0.01 -3.99
N ILE A 177 16.42 0.02 -3.92
CA ILE A 177 15.66 -0.14 -2.68
C ILE A 177 14.95 -1.50 -2.68
N PRO A 178 14.78 -2.14 -1.51
CA PRO A 178 14.13 -3.43 -1.44
C PRO A 178 12.62 -3.34 -1.69
N VAL A 179 12.09 -4.35 -2.37
CA VAL A 179 10.65 -4.62 -2.45
C VAL A 179 10.32 -5.70 -1.41
N LEU A 180 9.37 -5.42 -0.52
CA LEU A 180 8.88 -6.36 0.49
C LEU A 180 7.35 -6.41 0.46
N PRO A 181 6.74 -7.31 -0.32
CA PRO A 181 5.30 -7.42 -0.40
C PRO A 181 4.69 -7.78 0.96
N TYR A 182 3.59 -7.12 1.28
CA TYR A 182 2.73 -7.48 2.39
C TYR A 182 1.81 -8.62 1.97
N THR A 183 1.91 -9.75 2.66
CA THR A 183 0.97 -10.87 2.56
C THR A 183 0.44 -11.23 3.96
N THR A 184 -0.52 -12.13 4.03
CA THR A 184 -1.08 -12.62 5.30
C THR A 184 -1.33 -14.12 5.19
N ILE A 185 -1.66 -14.76 6.31
CA ILE A 185 -1.92 -16.19 6.37
C ILE A 185 -3.39 -16.55 6.14
N VAL A 186 -4.28 -15.57 5.94
CA VAL A 186 -5.72 -15.78 5.66
C VAL A 186 -6.17 -15.06 4.40
N TYR A 187 -7.25 -15.51 3.77
CA TYR A 187 -7.85 -14.74 2.67
C TYR A 187 -8.45 -13.43 3.19
N GLU A 188 -8.35 -12.38 2.39
CA GLU A 188 -8.76 -11.01 2.73
C GLU A 188 -10.20 -10.97 3.27
N PHE A 189 -10.38 -10.28 4.41
CA PHE A 189 -11.66 -10.16 5.14
C PHE A 189 -12.27 -11.49 5.63
N THR A 190 -11.48 -12.55 5.77
CA THR A 190 -11.94 -13.85 6.31
C THR A 190 -11.09 -14.34 7.49
N HIS A 191 -11.49 -15.48 8.08
CA HIS A 191 -10.67 -16.26 9.01
C HIS A 191 -10.13 -17.55 8.37
N ASN A 192 -10.26 -17.68 7.05
CA ASN A 192 -9.86 -18.88 6.34
C ASN A 192 -8.37 -18.80 6.03
N PHE A 193 -7.57 -19.72 6.57
CA PHE A 193 -6.16 -19.77 6.25
C PHE A 193 -5.90 -20.06 4.76
N LEU A 194 -4.82 -19.48 4.22
CA LEU A 194 -4.32 -19.75 2.87
C LEU A 194 -3.94 -21.23 2.76
N THR A 195 -4.18 -21.82 1.60
CA THR A 195 -3.71 -23.19 1.33
C THR A 195 -2.22 -23.19 1.01
N GLN A 196 -1.58 -24.36 1.01
CA GLN A 196 -0.18 -24.49 0.61
C GLN A 196 0.08 -23.91 -0.79
N GLU A 197 -0.83 -24.17 -1.72
CA GLU A 197 -0.78 -23.66 -3.08
C GLU A 197 -0.82 -22.12 -3.12
N ASP A 198 -1.74 -21.50 -2.37
CA ASP A 198 -1.87 -20.05 -2.33
C ASP A 198 -0.73 -19.36 -1.53
N LEU A 199 -0.09 -20.07 -0.59
CA LEU A 199 1.20 -19.64 -0.01
C LEU A 199 2.32 -19.65 -1.04
N VAL A 200 2.41 -20.67 -1.90
CA VAL A 200 3.38 -20.70 -3.01
C VAL A 200 3.11 -19.57 -4.00
N HIS A 201 1.85 -19.30 -4.33
CA HIS A 201 1.45 -18.20 -5.22
C HIS A 201 1.72 -16.80 -4.64
N THR A 202 1.97 -16.67 -3.34
CA THR A 202 2.28 -15.39 -2.69
C THR A 202 3.74 -15.31 -2.25
N ILE A 203 4.14 -16.11 -1.27
CA ILE A 203 5.51 -16.16 -0.72
C ILE A 203 6.49 -16.71 -1.76
N GLY A 204 6.13 -17.83 -2.38
CA GLY A 204 6.96 -18.46 -3.42
C GLY A 204 7.15 -17.56 -4.63
N GLU A 205 6.08 -16.89 -5.09
CA GLU A 205 6.17 -15.95 -6.21
C GLU A 205 6.94 -14.67 -5.86
N SER A 206 6.87 -14.20 -4.60
CA SER A 206 7.72 -13.09 -4.15
C SER A 206 9.20 -13.47 -4.21
N ALA A 207 9.55 -14.66 -3.72
CA ALA A 207 10.92 -15.18 -3.80
C ALA A 207 11.38 -15.39 -5.25
N SER A 208 10.51 -15.91 -6.14
CA SER A 208 10.82 -16.18 -7.55
C SER A 208 11.20 -14.91 -8.33
N GLN A 209 10.61 -13.77 -7.97
CA GLN A 209 10.87 -12.47 -8.60
C GLN A 209 12.01 -11.68 -7.95
N GLY A 210 12.62 -12.19 -6.88
CA GLY A 210 13.77 -11.55 -6.22
C GLY A 210 13.38 -10.42 -5.26
N THR A 211 12.22 -10.50 -4.59
CA THR A 211 11.92 -9.57 -3.50
C THR A 211 12.93 -9.75 -2.36
N ALA A 212 13.16 -8.71 -1.56
CA ALA A 212 14.08 -8.79 -0.43
C ALA A 212 13.53 -9.65 0.73
N GLY A 213 12.24 -9.96 0.68
CA GLY A 213 11.50 -10.76 1.63
C GLY A 213 10.00 -10.56 1.45
N VAL A 214 9.22 -11.04 2.41
CA VAL A 214 7.79 -10.80 2.54
C VAL A 214 7.48 -10.37 3.96
N ILE A 215 6.42 -9.58 4.13
CA ILE A 215 5.92 -9.20 5.45
C ILE A 215 4.61 -9.95 5.66
N LEU A 216 4.60 -10.89 6.62
CA LEU A 216 3.40 -11.59 7.06
C LEU A 216 2.68 -10.75 8.11
N TRP A 217 1.65 -10.04 7.67
CA TRP A 217 0.84 -9.21 8.55
C TRP A 217 -0.34 -9.99 9.14
N GLY A 218 -0.59 -9.76 10.43
CA GLY A 218 -1.71 -10.35 11.14
C GLY A 218 -2.58 -9.30 11.82
N SER A 219 -3.88 -9.43 11.65
CA SER A 219 -4.88 -8.65 12.38
C SER A 219 -4.86 -9.03 13.87
N THR A 220 -5.25 -8.11 14.74
CA THR A 220 -5.50 -8.38 16.17
C THR A 220 -6.53 -9.50 16.38
N ASN A 221 -7.34 -9.82 15.38
CA ASN A 221 -8.25 -10.97 15.40
C ASN A 221 -7.53 -12.31 15.57
N PHE A 222 -6.27 -12.42 15.16
CA PHE A 222 -5.46 -13.64 15.31
C PHE A 222 -5.04 -13.91 16.76
N SER A 223 -5.07 -12.87 17.59
CA SER A 223 -4.66 -12.94 19.00
C SER A 223 -5.77 -12.51 19.97
N LYS A 224 -7.04 -12.49 19.52
CA LYS A 224 -8.18 -12.02 20.33
C LYS A 224 -8.63 -13.01 21.41
N SER A 225 -8.33 -14.29 21.24
CA SER A 225 -8.65 -15.35 22.20
C SER A 225 -7.60 -16.45 22.17
N ARG A 226 -7.63 -17.33 23.18
CA ARG A 226 -6.73 -18.49 23.26
C ARG A 226 -6.93 -19.40 22.05
N GLU A 227 -8.16 -19.60 21.62
CA GLU A 227 -8.53 -20.46 20.49
C GLU A 227 -7.96 -19.92 19.18
N ALA A 228 -8.13 -18.62 18.91
CA ALA A 228 -7.54 -17.98 17.73
C ALA A 228 -6.00 -18.10 17.71
N CYS A 229 -5.34 -17.92 18.86
CA CYS A 229 -3.90 -18.13 18.97
C CYS A 229 -3.49 -19.59 18.67
N LEU A 230 -4.29 -20.57 19.13
CA LEU A 230 -4.02 -21.99 18.91
C LEU A 230 -4.24 -22.39 17.46
N GLU A 231 -5.26 -21.85 16.79
CA GLU A 231 -5.50 -22.06 15.35
C GLU A 231 -4.34 -21.52 14.51
N VAL A 232 -3.84 -20.31 14.83
CA VAL A 232 -2.66 -19.73 14.16
C VAL A 232 -1.42 -20.57 14.45
N LYS A 233 -1.23 -21.01 15.70
CA LYS A 233 -0.11 -21.89 16.05
C LYS A 233 -0.15 -23.18 15.24
N GLU A 234 -1.30 -23.84 15.16
CA GLU A 234 -1.46 -25.08 14.40
C GLU A 234 -1.14 -24.86 12.92
N TYR A 235 -1.63 -23.77 12.33
CA TYR A 235 -1.32 -23.41 10.95
C TYR A 235 0.20 -23.21 10.73
N VAL A 236 0.87 -22.50 11.64
CA VAL A 236 2.31 -22.26 11.57
C VAL A 236 3.09 -23.56 11.74
N ASP A 237 2.73 -24.41 12.70
CA ASP A 237 3.47 -25.64 12.97
C ASP A 237 3.32 -26.68 11.84
N THR A 238 2.20 -26.66 11.12
CA THR A 238 1.84 -27.72 10.17
C THR A 238 2.02 -27.35 8.70
N LEU A 239 2.00 -26.06 8.36
CA LEU A 239 2.01 -25.62 6.97
C LEU A 239 3.01 -24.51 6.63
N LEU A 240 3.08 -23.44 7.44
CA LEU A 240 3.88 -22.24 7.12
C LEU A 240 5.38 -22.45 7.34
#